data_AF-A0A3P8MF62-F1
#
_entry.id   AF-A0A3P8MF62-F1
#
_cell.length_a   1.000
_cell.length_b   1.000
_cell.length_c   1.000
_cell.angle_alpha   90.00
_cell.angle_beta   90.00
_cell.angle_gamma   90.00
#
_symmetry.space_group_name_H-M   'P 1'
#
loop_
_entity.id
_entity.type
_entity.pdbx_description
1 polymer ?
#
loop_
_entity_poly.entity_id
_entity_poly.type
_entity_poly.pdbx_seq_one_letter_code
_entity_poly.pdbx_strand_id
1 'polypeptide(L)'
;MLLIKKLKPYFAKYKNSLDKIHNLMLLDWLIALLLFVFISAITILLQFFYDWKLPFIKINSFALTIILYLIVTIDTIAISIFLIIKRYYLYCFLVNFDNNYLKSYQCMLKHLWINLKYKEYKELKNLIFDIDDSIKESILSVASDEKISLSESTALMWKQQNFYREPDRLHFISCDKKTKNNIFKIGEYKAIINKENLFVGQVKNNEIEIEYSKLIPSNYIEKVRGISIPNGYWQMSSSIFRLLQFINNDEVISDSVLYSILSDIGFILSKWKKWKISKLKNTFELFLISNMFSAFYDNSEHLKFSIRILDIYESTKLKNIFTALKNNSKFGLKSLYNFYEKVIKKVIFDKSVVDLSQSIKNTILGRDIMLNEYYSSTSLNAFDNDTMFFKFKDSNELRKYLNKVEPTRIYFESSKVFLNYLEPKSNETQIDIRYVLTKLINNYV
;
A
#
# COMPACT_ATOMS: atom_id res chain seq x y z
N MET A 1 32.62 -22.79 16.80
CA MET A 1 32.84 -22.05 15.53
C MET A 1 33.05 -22.98 14.30
N LEU A 2 33.87 -24.04 14.41
CA LEU A 2 34.06 -25.04 13.33
C LEU A 2 32.79 -25.86 12.99
N LEU A 3 31.97 -26.19 13.98
CA LEU A 3 30.69 -26.90 13.79
C LEU A 3 29.68 -26.08 12.95
N ILE A 4 29.59 -24.77 13.23
CA ILE A 4 28.71 -23.83 12.52
C ILE A 4 29.16 -23.66 11.06
N LYS A 5 30.47 -23.65 10.79
CA LYS A 5 31.02 -23.64 9.42
C LYS A 5 30.66 -24.91 8.64
N LYS A 6 30.63 -26.09 9.28
CA LYS A 6 30.27 -27.38 8.65
C LYS A 6 28.78 -27.57 8.41
N LEU A 7 27.91 -26.90 9.19
CA LEU A 7 26.45 -26.98 9.02
C LEU A 7 25.92 -26.02 7.93
N LYS A 8 26.66 -24.95 7.62
CA LYS A 8 26.29 -23.91 6.63
C LYS A 8 25.96 -24.46 5.22
N PRO A 9 26.69 -25.44 4.66
CA PRO A 9 26.36 -26.06 3.36
C PRO A 9 25.10 -26.93 3.40
N TYR A 10 24.83 -27.59 4.55
CA TYR A 10 23.66 -28.45 4.72
C TYR A 10 22.36 -27.64 4.62
N PHE A 11 22.35 -26.43 5.19
CA PHE A 11 21.20 -25.52 5.12
C PHE A 11 21.10 -24.73 3.79
N ALA A 12 22.14 -24.76 2.94
CA ALA A 12 22.13 -24.09 1.64
C ALA A 12 21.33 -24.86 0.57
N LYS A 13 21.03 -26.15 0.81
CA LYS A 13 20.32 -27.04 -0.12
C LYS A 13 18.80 -26.78 -0.19
N TYR A 14 18.24 -25.98 0.72
CA TYR A 14 16.80 -25.75 0.84
C TYR A 14 16.39 -24.42 0.20
N LYS A 15 15.73 -24.51 -0.95
CA LYS A 15 15.35 -23.37 -1.83
C LYS A 15 14.18 -22.54 -1.29
N ASN A 16 13.34 -23.08 -0.40
CA ASN A 16 12.17 -22.41 0.14
C ASN A 16 12.49 -21.59 1.42
N SER A 17 11.97 -20.36 1.47
CA SER A 17 12.22 -19.41 2.56
C SER A 17 11.68 -19.86 3.92
N LEU A 18 10.61 -20.64 3.95
CA LEU A 18 10.01 -21.22 5.17
C LEU A 18 10.87 -22.33 5.76
N ASP A 19 11.32 -23.29 4.95
CA ASP A 19 12.19 -24.39 5.39
C ASP A 19 13.53 -23.87 5.91
N LYS A 20 14.07 -22.85 5.24
CA LYS A 20 15.28 -22.17 5.68
C LYS A 20 15.12 -21.52 7.06
N ILE A 21 13.96 -20.96 7.37
CA ILE A 21 13.70 -20.27 8.63
C ILE A 21 13.35 -21.24 9.76
N HIS A 22 12.63 -22.31 9.46
CA HIS A 22 12.41 -23.42 10.39
C HIS A 22 13.75 -24.07 10.80
N ASN A 23 14.60 -24.35 9.83
CA ASN A 23 15.92 -24.92 10.07
C ASN A 23 16.86 -23.97 10.81
N LEU A 24 16.76 -22.67 10.52
CA LEU A 24 17.46 -21.65 11.26
C LEU A 24 16.98 -21.61 12.72
N MET A 25 15.67 -21.69 13.00
CA MET A 25 15.18 -21.83 14.37
C MET A 25 15.76 -23.05 15.06
N LEU A 26 15.74 -24.23 14.42
CA LEU A 26 16.35 -25.45 14.96
C LEU A 26 17.84 -25.25 15.27
N LEU A 27 18.56 -24.52 14.43
CA LEU A 27 19.96 -24.16 14.68
C LEU A 27 20.13 -23.25 15.90
N ASP A 28 19.26 -22.27 16.13
CA ASP A 28 19.35 -21.43 17.34
C ASP A 28 18.93 -22.17 18.59
N TRP A 29 17.94 -23.07 18.51
CA TRP A 29 17.61 -23.99 19.59
C TRP A 29 18.80 -24.90 19.92
N LEU A 30 19.50 -25.39 18.90
CA LEU A 30 20.73 -26.17 19.07
C LEU A 30 21.86 -25.33 19.66
N ILE A 31 22.04 -24.07 19.23
CA ILE A 31 23.05 -23.16 19.80
C ILE A 31 22.73 -22.86 21.26
N ALA A 32 21.47 -22.57 21.60
CA ALA A 32 21.03 -22.34 22.97
C ALA A 32 21.26 -23.59 23.85
N LEU A 33 20.94 -24.78 23.33
CA LEU A 33 21.20 -26.05 24.01
C LEU A 33 22.70 -26.30 24.22
N LEU A 34 23.52 -26.06 23.18
CA LEU A 34 24.97 -26.23 23.27
C LEU A 34 25.61 -25.24 24.25
N LEU A 35 25.13 -23.99 24.30
CA LEU A 35 25.56 -22.99 25.27
C LEU A 35 25.18 -23.42 26.69
N PHE A 36 23.97 -23.93 26.89
CA PHE A 36 23.52 -24.45 28.18
C PHE A 36 24.36 -25.65 28.65
N VAL A 37 24.62 -26.62 27.76
CA VAL A 37 25.46 -27.79 28.04
C VAL A 37 26.90 -27.38 28.35
N PHE A 38 27.46 -26.45 27.58
CA PHE A 38 28.81 -25.94 27.81
C PHE A 38 28.95 -25.25 29.16
N ILE A 39 27.98 -24.41 29.53
CA ILE A 39 27.94 -23.76 30.85
C ILE A 39 27.82 -24.79 31.97
N SER A 40 26.91 -25.76 31.82
CA SER A 40 26.69 -26.83 32.81
C SER A 40 27.95 -27.67 33.01
N ALA A 41 28.66 -28.00 31.93
CA ALA A 41 29.92 -28.74 31.98
C ALA A 41 31.02 -27.93 32.70
N ILE A 42 31.10 -26.62 32.45
CA ILE A 42 32.01 -25.72 33.18
C ILE A 42 31.63 -25.66 34.66
N THR A 43 30.33 -25.61 35.01
CA THR A 43 29.89 -25.63 36.42
C THR A 43 30.39 -26.88 37.12
N ILE A 44 30.20 -28.04 36.49
CA ILE A 44 30.60 -29.34 37.04
C ILE A 44 32.12 -29.42 37.18
N LEU A 45 32.88 -28.96 36.18
CA LEU A 45 34.35 -28.91 36.24
C LEU A 45 34.85 -28.00 37.37
N LEU A 46 34.24 -26.83 37.55
CA LEU A 46 34.59 -25.90 38.62
C LEU A 46 34.25 -26.46 40.00
N GLN A 47 33.10 -27.13 40.14
CA GLN A 47 32.73 -27.84 41.37
C GLN A 47 33.72 -28.96 41.69
N PHE A 48 34.14 -29.71 40.67
CA PHE A 48 35.16 -30.74 40.82
C PHE A 48 36.52 -30.18 41.26
N PHE A 49 36.94 -29.03 40.71
CA PHE A 49 38.15 -28.33 41.15
C PHE A 49 38.04 -27.75 42.56
N TYR A 50 36.84 -27.37 43.01
CA TYR A 50 36.56 -26.92 44.37
C TYR A 50 36.73 -28.06 45.38
N ASP A 51 36.15 -29.23 45.09
CA ASP A 51 36.23 -30.40 45.97
C ASP A 51 37.67 -30.93 46.11
N TRP A 52 38.54 -30.63 45.14
CA TRP A 52 39.96 -31.00 45.17
C TRP A 52 40.88 -30.08 45.99
N LYS A 53 40.35 -29.05 46.69
CA LYS A 53 41.15 -28.12 47.55
C LYS A 53 42.47 -27.70 46.92
N LEU A 54 42.45 -27.27 45.65
CA LEU A 54 43.65 -26.79 44.98
C LEU A 54 44.22 -25.57 45.75
N PRO A 55 45.47 -25.64 46.26
CA PRO A 55 45.99 -24.73 47.28
C PRO A 55 46.27 -23.29 46.81
N PHE A 56 45.92 -22.93 45.58
CA PHE A 56 46.29 -21.67 44.94
C PHE A 56 45.16 -20.63 44.81
N ILE A 57 43.93 -20.94 45.22
CA ILE A 57 42.80 -20.00 45.12
C ILE A 57 42.55 -19.35 46.49
N LYS A 58 42.99 -18.09 46.67
CA LYS A 58 42.69 -17.29 47.87
C LYS A 58 41.17 -17.04 47.96
N ILE A 59 40.61 -17.04 49.16
CA ILE A 59 39.15 -16.91 49.43
C ILE A 59 38.52 -15.69 48.72
N ASN A 60 39.23 -14.55 48.64
CA ASN A 60 38.74 -13.35 47.93
C ASN A 60 38.71 -13.50 46.39
N SER A 61 39.56 -14.33 45.79
CA SER A 61 39.47 -14.62 44.34
C SER A 61 38.34 -15.61 44.02
N PHE A 62 37.92 -16.43 44.99
CA PHE A 62 36.85 -17.41 44.81
C PHE A 62 35.46 -16.76 44.73
N ALA A 63 35.12 -15.87 45.67
CA ALA A 63 33.86 -15.13 45.62
C ALA A 63 33.72 -14.30 44.34
N LEU A 64 34.82 -13.65 43.92
CA LEU A 64 34.87 -12.92 42.65
C LEU A 64 34.66 -13.83 41.43
N THR A 65 35.25 -15.03 41.44
CA THR A 65 35.08 -16.02 40.36
C THR A 65 33.63 -16.53 40.28
N ILE A 66 32.99 -16.80 41.42
CA ILE A 66 31.57 -17.19 41.46
C ILE A 66 30.67 -16.07 40.93
N ILE A 67 30.92 -14.82 41.34
CA ILE A 67 30.13 -13.67 40.88
C ILE A 67 30.28 -13.48 39.37
N LEU A 68 31.51 -13.52 38.84
CA LEU A 68 31.77 -13.43 37.40
C LEU A 68 31.10 -14.58 36.63
N TYR A 69 31.10 -15.80 37.18
CA TYR A 69 30.43 -16.95 36.59
C TYR A 69 28.90 -16.81 36.54
N LEU A 70 28.30 -16.34 37.64
CA LEU A 70 26.88 -16.03 37.70
C LEU A 70 26.49 -15.00 36.65
N ILE A 71 27.29 -13.93 36.49
CA ILE A 71 27.08 -12.91 35.46
C ILE A 71 27.13 -13.53 34.06
N VAL A 72 28.19 -14.30 33.74
CA VAL A 72 28.33 -14.95 32.42
C VAL A 72 27.19 -15.94 32.12
N THR A 73 26.74 -16.66 33.14
CA THR A 73 25.63 -17.61 33.02
C THR A 73 24.31 -16.90 32.74
N ILE A 74 24.01 -15.86 33.51
CA ILE A 74 22.82 -15.02 33.32
C ILE A 74 22.85 -14.37 31.93
N ASP A 75 23.98 -13.81 31.52
CA ASP A 75 24.15 -13.18 30.21
C ASP A 75 23.93 -14.18 29.07
N THR A 76 24.47 -15.40 29.19
CA THR A 76 24.32 -16.41 28.13
C THR A 76 22.89 -16.93 28.02
N ILE A 77 22.20 -17.12 29.16
CA ILE A 77 20.77 -17.47 29.19
C ILE A 77 19.96 -16.33 28.56
N ALA A 78 20.24 -15.08 28.93
CA ALA A 78 19.56 -13.90 28.39
C ALA A 78 19.74 -13.79 26.86
N ILE A 79 20.97 -13.98 26.35
CA ILE A 79 21.26 -13.98 24.91
C ILE A 79 20.52 -15.11 24.18
N SER A 80 20.48 -16.30 24.78
CA SER A 80 19.80 -17.47 24.19
C SER A 80 18.29 -17.25 24.11
N ILE A 81 17.67 -16.79 25.20
CA ILE A 81 16.24 -16.42 25.25
C ILE A 81 15.96 -15.32 24.23
N PHE A 82 16.81 -14.30 24.15
CA PHE A 82 16.68 -13.22 23.18
C PHE A 82 16.67 -13.72 21.72
N LEU A 83 17.61 -14.60 21.36
CA LEU A 83 17.70 -15.16 20.00
C LEU A 83 16.48 -16.03 19.65
N ILE A 84 16.01 -16.85 20.59
CA ILE A 84 14.81 -17.68 20.43
C ILE A 84 13.59 -16.79 20.24
N ILE A 85 13.38 -15.82 21.12
CA ILE A 85 12.25 -14.89 21.07
C ILE A 85 12.26 -14.10 19.75
N LYS A 86 13.41 -13.55 19.35
CA LYS A 86 13.58 -12.81 18.09
C LYS A 86 13.11 -13.62 16.89
N ARG A 87 13.48 -14.89 16.82
CA ARG A 87 13.18 -15.76 15.67
C ARG A 87 11.81 -16.40 15.74
N TYR A 88 11.30 -16.66 16.94
CA TYR A 88 9.92 -17.05 17.17
C TYR A 88 8.95 -16.02 16.54
N TYR A 89 9.15 -14.73 16.82
CA TYR A 89 8.29 -13.70 16.23
C TYR A 89 8.47 -13.56 14.71
N LEU A 90 9.66 -13.77 14.17
CA LEU A 90 9.88 -13.81 12.72
C LEU A 90 9.18 -15.01 12.06
N TYR A 91 9.25 -16.18 12.68
CA TYR A 91 8.59 -17.39 12.20
C TYR A 91 7.07 -17.26 12.27
N CYS A 92 6.54 -16.83 13.42
CA CYS A 92 5.12 -16.56 13.57
C CYS A 92 4.64 -15.49 12.59
N PHE A 93 5.45 -14.47 12.31
CA PHE A 93 5.17 -13.51 11.26
C PHE A 93 5.00 -14.20 9.90
N LEU A 94 5.92 -15.09 9.51
CA LEU A 94 5.91 -15.70 8.18
C LEU A 94 4.84 -16.77 8.00
N VAL A 95 4.60 -17.59 9.02
CA VAL A 95 3.61 -18.68 8.99
C VAL A 95 2.20 -18.16 9.09
N ASN A 96 1.96 -17.20 10.00
CA ASN A 96 0.63 -16.60 10.08
C ASN A 96 0.36 -15.71 8.86
N PHE A 97 1.35 -15.35 8.05
CA PHE A 97 1.14 -14.41 6.95
C PHE A 97 0.07 -14.90 5.99
N ASP A 98 0.04 -16.20 5.72
CA ASP A 98 -0.90 -16.77 4.77
C ASP A 98 -2.32 -16.92 5.33
N ASN A 99 -2.43 -17.12 6.64
CA ASN A 99 -3.70 -17.46 7.31
C ASN A 99 -4.33 -16.30 8.09
N ASN A 100 -3.50 -15.43 8.68
CA ASN A 100 -3.90 -14.33 9.56
C ASN A 100 -2.86 -13.19 9.56
N TYR A 101 -3.06 -12.24 8.68
CA TYR A 101 -2.16 -11.10 8.49
C TYR A 101 -2.15 -10.12 9.66
N LEU A 102 -3.25 -9.99 10.40
CA LEU A 102 -3.28 -9.18 11.61
C LEU A 102 -2.30 -9.75 12.64
N LYS A 103 -2.39 -11.07 12.88
CA LYS A 103 -1.48 -11.79 13.79
C LYS A 103 -0.03 -11.67 13.29
N SER A 104 0.17 -11.72 11.97
CA SER A 104 1.49 -11.53 11.35
C SER A 104 2.04 -10.14 11.60
N TYR A 105 1.24 -9.10 11.37
CA TYR A 105 1.61 -7.71 11.63
C TYR A 105 1.96 -7.49 13.12
N GLN A 106 1.18 -8.06 14.04
CA GLN A 106 1.50 -8.02 15.47
C GLN A 106 2.82 -8.73 15.80
N CYS A 107 3.07 -9.90 15.22
CA CYS A 107 4.34 -10.61 15.36
C CYS A 107 5.51 -9.79 14.81
N MET A 108 5.29 -9.08 13.70
CA MET A 108 6.28 -8.18 13.10
C MET A 108 6.57 -6.98 14.01
N LEU A 109 5.55 -6.29 14.55
CA LEU A 109 5.76 -5.20 15.52
C LEU A 109 6.56 -5.67 16.74
N LYS A 110 6.25 -6.85 17.27
CA LYS A 110 7.01 -7.47 18.36
C LYS A 110 8.45 -7.79 17.93
N HIS A 111 8.65 -8.29 16.71
CA HIS A 111 9.99 -8.54 16.16
C HIS A 111 10.82 -7.24 16.05
N LEU A 112 10.22 -6.11 15.67
CA LEU A 112 10.92 -4.82 15.66
C LEU A 112 11.33 -4.38 17.06
N TRP A 113 10.40 -4.46 18.01
CA TRP A 113 10.63 -4.11 19.40
C TRP A 113 11.76 -4.94 20.02
N ILE A 114 11.76 -6.26 19.79
CA ILE A 114 12.79 -7.18 20.29
C ILE A 114 14.14 -6.93 19.64
N ASN A 115 14.18 -6.59 18.34
CA ASN A 115 15.45 -6.24 17.70
C ASN A 115 16.00 -4.87 18.11
N LEU A 116 15.43 -4.23 19.14
CA LEU A 116 15.78 -2.89 19.59
C LEU A 116 15.67 -1.85 18.46
N LYS A 117 14.85 -2.13 17.45
CA LYS A 117 14.55 -1.22 16.35
C LYS A 117 13.49 -0.22 16.77
N TYR A 118 13.76 0.46 17.89
CA TYR A 118 12.80 1.32 18.56
C TYR A 118 12.36 2.50 17.70
N LYS A 119 13.23 3.01 16.82
CA LYS A 119 12.87 4.05 15.85
C LYS A 119 11.75 3.56 14.93
N GLU A 120 11.97 2.44 14.23
CA GLU A 120 10.99 1.84 13.31
C GLU A 120 9.69 1.42 14.05
N TYR A 121 9.83 0.86 15.27
CA TYR A 121 8.70 0.49 16.11
C TYR A 121 7.89 1.71 16.57
N LYS A 122 8.56 2.80 16.97
CA LYS A 122 7.89 4.05 17.37
C LYS A 122 7.22 4.69 16.16
N GLU A 123 7.92 4.85 15.03
CA GLU A 123 7.36 5.38 13.78
C GLU A 123 6.07 4.66 13.38
N LEU A 124 6.00 3.32 13.52
CA LEU A 124 4.78 2.56 13.26
C LEU A 124 3.71 2.68 14.36
N LYS A 125 4.09 2.83 15.62
CA LYS A 125 3.15 2.80 16.76
C LYS A 125 2.55 4.16 17.07
N ASN A 126 3.37 5.20 17.06
CA ASN A 126 3.07 6.57 17.42
C ASN A 126 3.80 7.54 16.49
N LEU A 127 3.09 8.52 15.94
CA LEU A 127 3.64 9.87 15.81
C LEU A 127 2.57 10.85 16.33
N ILE A 128 2.96 12.03 16.79
CA ILE A 128 2.08 13.05 17.38
C ILE A 128 2.59 14.35 16.82
N PHE A 129 1.84 15.03 15.94
CA PHE A 129 2.01 16.46 15.63
C PHE A 129 0.76 16.96 14.91
N ASP A 130 0.23 18.09 15.37
CA ASP A 130 -1.00 18.68 14.87
C ASP A 130 -0.84 19.18 13.42
N ILE A 131 -1.90 19.10 12.63
CA ILE A 131 -1.92 19.66 11.27
C ILE A 131 -1.91 21.18 11.40
N ASP A 132 -1.12 21.88 10.58
CA ASP A 132 -1.15 23.34 10.54
C ASP A 132 -2.59 23.84 10.32
N ASP A 133 -2.97 24.89 11.06
CA ASP A 133 -4.31 25.46 11.02
C ASP A 133 -4.62 25.99 9.61
N SER A 134 -3.63 26.49 8.87
CA SER A 134 -3.79 26.92 7.47
C SER A 134 -4.27 25.77 6.55
N ILE A 135 -3.69 24.57 6.72
CA ILE A 135 -4.06 23.37 5.98
C ILE A 135 -5.44 22.89 6.43
N LYS A 136 -5.72 22.92 7.74
CA LYS A 136 -7.03 22.50 8.26
C LYS A 136 -8.15 23.35 7.66
N GLU A 137 -7.98 24.67 7.67
CA GLU A 137 -8.95 25.59 7.10
C GLU A 137 -9.15 25.37 5.60
N SER A 138 -8.06 25.11 4.85
CA SER A 138 -8.12 24.81 3.42
C SER A 138 -8.87 23.51 3.12
N ILE A 139 -8.68 22.48 3.96
CA ILE A 139 -9.45 21.23 3.85
C ILE A 139 -10.93 21.47 4.13
N LEU A 140 -11.25 22.20 5.19
CA LEU A 140 -12.63 22.47 5.58
C LEU A 140 -13.36 23.32 4.54
N SER A 141 -12.70 24.28 3.88
CA SER A 141 -13.31 25.12 2.85
C SER A 141 -13.65 24.37 1.56
N VAL A 142 -12.93 23.29 1.27
CA VAL A 142 -13.16 22.45 0.08
C VAL A 142 -14.16 21.34 0.41
N ALA A 143 -13.89 20.58 1.47
CA ALA A 143 -14.64 19.38 1.80
C ALA A 143 -15.91 19.64 2.64
N SER A 144 -16.35 20.89 2.76
CA SER A 144 -17.66 21.23 3.34
C SER A 144 -18.83 20.68 2.51
N ASP A 145 -18.63 20.41 1.22
CA ASP A 145 -19.61 19.69 0.39
C ASP A 145 -19.47 18.18 0.64
N GLU A 146 -20.55 17.53 1.07
CA GLU A 146 -20.59 16.09 1.40
C GLU A 146 -20.12 15.18 0.25
N LYS A 147 -20.09 15.71 -0.98
CA LYS A 147 -19.73 15.00 -2.21
C LYS A 147 -18.24 15.07 -2.57
N ILE A 148 -17.42 15.81 -1.82
CA ILE A 148 -15.96 15.84 -2.01
C ILE A 148 -15.30 15.02 -0.91
N SER A 149 -14.46 14.08 -1.31
CA SER A 149 -13.66 13.28 -0.40
C SER A 149 -12.20 13.70 -0.44
N LEU A 150 -11.61 13.96 0.72
CA LEU A 150 -10.17 14.17 0.87
C LEU A 150 -9.44 12.85 0.59
N SER A 151 -8.40 12.87 -0.24
CA SER A 151 -7.73 11.67 -0.76
C SER A 151 -6.24 11.64 -0.42
N GLU A 152 -5.60 10.52 -0.78
CA GLU A 152 -4.16 10.27 -0.68
C GLU A 152 -3.56 10.47 0.72
N SER A 153 -2.29 10.89 0.79
CA SER A 153 -1.56 11.08 2.04
C SER A 153 -2.23 12.12 2.94
N THR A 154 -2.87 13.14 2.37
CA THR A 154 -3.61 14.18 3.11
C THR A 154 -4.82 13.60 3.85
N ALA A 155 -5.49 12.62 3.26
CA ALA A 155 -6.58 11.89 3.93
C ALA A 155 -6.09 11.08 5.14
N LEU A 156 -4.89 10.49 5.05
CA LEU A 156 -4.27 9.77 6.17
C LEU A 156 -3.91 10.73 7.31
N MET A 157 -3.32 11.89 6.97
CA MET A 157 -3.02 12.95 7.94
C MET A 157 -4.29 13.44 8.65
N TRP A 158 -5.35 13.75 7.90
CA TRP A 158 -6.60 14.23 8.51
C TRP A 158 -7.27 13.19 9.40
N LYS A 159 -7.34 11.94 8.91
CA LYS A 159 -7.94 10.83 9.64
C LYS A 159 -7.20 10.56 10.95
N GLN A 160 -5.92 10.84 10.99
CA GLN A 160 -5.07 10.65 12.16
C GLN A 160 -4.10 11.82 12.27
N GLN A 161 -4.47 12.83 13.07
CA GLN A 161 -3.63 13.98 13.48
C GLN A 161 -2.29 13.61 14.15
N ASN A 162 -2.01 12.32 14.23
CA ASN A 162 -0.82 11.69 14.75
C ASN A 162 0.12 11.24 13.61
N PHE A 163 -0.14 11.67 12.38
CA PHE A 163 0.63 11.34 11.19
C PHE A 163 0.93 12.66 10.46
N TYR A 164 2.00 13.35 10.85
CA TYR A 164 2.42 14.57 10.17
C TYR A 164 3.34 14.25 9.01
N ARG A 165 2.98 14.80 7.87
CA ARG A 165 3.81 14.96 6.68
C ARG A 165 3.46 16.32 6.09
N GLU A 166 4.42 17.04 5.53
CA GLU A 166 4.07 18.17 4.70
C GLU A 166 3.44 17.64 3.40
N PRO A 167 2.16 17.95 3.11
CA PRO A 167 1.53 17.49 1.89
C PRO A 167 2.10 18.30 0.73
N ASP A 168 2.58 17.62 -0.32
CA ASP A 168 3.03 18.31 -1.53
C ASP A 168 1.87 19.11 -2.17
N ARG A 169 0.64 18.58 -2.05
CA ARG A 169 -0.63 19.21 -2.47
C ARG A 169 -1.83 18.59 -1.72
N LEU A 170 -2.93 19.32 -1.59
CA LEU A 170 -4.18 18.79 -1.03
C LEU A 170 -5.01 18.13 -2.13
N HIS A 171 -5.12 16.80 -2.09
CA HIS A 171 -5.81 16.02 -3.12
C HIS A 171 -7.23 15.65 -2.72
N PHE A 172 -8.18 15.85 -3.62
CA PHE A 172 -9.59 15.54 -3.42
C PHE A 172 -10.17 14.80 -4.62
N ILE A 173 -11.16 13.94 -4.35
CA ILE A 173 -11.97 13.28 -5.36
C ILE A 173 -13.42 13.71 -5.16
N SER A 174 -14.07 14.16 -6.22
CA SER A 174 -15.48 14.57 -6.17
C SER A 174 -16.36 13.56 -6.88
N CYS A 175 -17.42 13.14 -6.21
CA CYS A 175 -18.38 12.16 -6.74
C CYS A 175 -19.46 12.79 -7.64
N ASP A 176 -19.50 14.12 -7.81
CA ASP A 176 -20.55 14.80 -8.59
C ASP A 176 -20.04 16.09 -9.26
N LYS A 177 -20.34 16.26 -10.55
CA LYS A 177 -20.02 17.47 -11.32
C LYS A 177 -20.77 18.71 -10.81
N LYS A 178 -21.96 18.56 -10.20
CA LYS A 178 -22.72 19.70 -9.65
C LYS A 178 -21.96 20.47 -8.56
N THR A 179 -21.00 19.79 -7.91
CA THR A 179 -20.13 20.37 -6.90
C THR A 179 -19.13 21.37 -7.48
N LYS A 180 -18.76 21.25 -8.78
CA LYS A 180 -17.90 22.20 -9.49
C LYS A 180 -18.40 23.64 -9.32
N ASN A 181 -19.68 23.89 -9.54
CA ASN A 181 -20.27 25.24 -9.48
C ASN A 181 -20.37 25.81 -8.05
N ASN A 182 -20.24 24.99 -7.00
CA ASN A 182 -20.33 25.42 -5.61
C ASN A 182 -18.94 25.77 -5.03
N ILE A 183 -17.88 25.05 -5.43
CA ILE A 183 -16.51 25.33 -4.99
C ILE A 183 -16.07 26.74 -5.40
N PHE A 184 -16.40 27.17 -6.62
CA PHE A 184 -15.99 28.48 -7.18
C PHE A 184 -16.74 29.70 -6.63
N LYS A 185 -17.71 29.54 -5.71
CA LYS A 185 -18.42 30.68 -5.11
C LYS A 185 -17.65 31.33 -3.95
N ILE A 186 -16.59 30.71 -3.47
CA ILE A 186 -15.74 31.27 -2.42
C ILE A 186 -14.69 32.15 -3.11
N GLY A 187 -14.65 33.44 -2.83
CA GLY A 187 -13.72 34.39 -3.47
C GLY A 187 -12.23 34.17 -3.19
N GLU A 188 -11.85 33.06 -2.55
CA GLU A 188 -10.50 32.73 -2.10
C GLU A 188 -9.73 31.77 -3.03
N TYR A 189 -10.37 31.26 -4.10
CA TYR A 189 -9.74 30.30 -5.02
C TYR A 189 -8.99 31.00 -6.15
N LYS A 190 -7.69 30.74 -6.26
CA LYS A 190 -6.91 31.07 -7.46
C LYS A 190 -6.80 29.83 -8.36
N ALA A 191 -7.64 29.75 -9.39
CA ALA A 191 -7.62 28.64 -10.34
C ALA A 191 -6.37 28.68 -11.24
N ILE A 192 -5.70 27.53 -11.39
CA ILE A 192 -4.60 27.33 -12.35
C ILE A 192 -5.13 26.50 -13.54
N ILE A 193 -5.86 25.42 -13.26
CA ILE A 193 -6.53 24.56 -14.24
C ILE A 193 -8.00 24.41 -13.84
N ASN A 194 -8.94 24.59 -14.77
CA ASN A 194 -10.38 24.46 -14.50
C ASN A 194 -11.10 23.74 -15.66
N LYS A 195 -10.94 22.42 -15.73
CA LYS A 195 -11.53 21.53 -16.74
C LYS A 195 -12.78 20.82 -16.18
N GLU A 196 -13.58 20.14 -17.00
CA GLU A 196 -14.77 19.42 -16.44
C GLU A 196 -14.39 18.19 -15.63
N ASN A 197 -13.21 17.62 -15.88
CA ASN A 197 -12.67 16.40 -15.28
C ASN A 197 -11.65 16.68 -14.16
N LEU A 198 -11.03 17.87 -14.12
CA LEU A 198 -9.96 18.23 -13.21
C LEU A 198 -9.99 19.72 -12.84
N PHE A 199 -9.76 20.02 -11.56
CA PHE A 199 -9.43 21.35 -11.07
C PHE A 199 -8.09 21.33 -10.35
N VAL A 200 -7.23 22.31 -10.64
CA VAL A 200 -6.00 22.60 -9.90
C VAL A 200 -5.96 24.09 -9.57
N GLY A 201 -5.66 24.44 -8.34
CA GLY A 201 -5.61 25.83 -7.90
C GLY A 201 -4.97 26.01 -6.54
N GLN A 202 -5.17 27.18 -5.94
CA GLN A 202 -4.70 27.50 -4.60
C GLN A 202 -5.83 28.00 -3.72
N VAL A 203 -5.79 27.63 -2.45
CA VAL A 203 -6.66 28.12 -1.36
C VAL A 203 -5.76 28.43 -0.17
N LYS A 204 -5.82 29.65 0.34
CA LYS A 204 -5.03 30.07 1.52
C LYS A 204 -3.55 29.67 1.41
N ASN A 205 -2.96 29.86 0.23
CA ASN A 205 -1.59 29.49 -0.14
C ASN A 205 -1.27 27.99 -0.21
N ASN A 206 -2.25 27.10 -0.02
CA ASN A 206 -2.10 25.67 -0.22
C ASN A 206 -2.54 25.29 -1.62
N GLU A 207 -1.75 24.47 -2.31
CA GLU A 207 -2.12 23.91 -3.61
C GLU A 207 -3.19 22.83 -3.44
N ILE A 208 -4.22 22.88 -4.28
CA ILE A 208 -5.37 21.99 -4.23
C ILE A 208 -5.61 21.38 -5.60
N GLU A 209 -5.83 20.07 -5.62
CA GLU A 209 -6.29 19.33 -6.79
C GLU A 209 -7.62 18.62 -6.48
N ILE A 210 -8.59 18.78 -7.37
CA ILE A 210 -9.88 18.09 -7.30
C ILE A 210 -10.09 17.31 -8.60
N GLU A 211 -10.06 15.99 -8.50
CA GLU A 211 -10.36 15.10 -9.62
C GLU A 211 -11.86 14.78 -9.65
N TYR A 212 -12.52 15.15 -10.75
CA TYR A 212 -13.94 14.82 -11.01
C TYR A 212 -14.09 13.54 -11.84
N SER A 213 -13.01 13.11 -12.50
CA SER A 213 -12.99 11.89 -13.30
C SER A 213 -13.01 10.61 -12.48
N LYS A 214 -12.43 10.60 -11.27
CA LYS A 214 -12.42 9.41 -10.40
C LYS A 214 -13.73 9.28 -9.62
N LEU A 215 -14.04 8.05 -9.22
CA LEU A 215 -15.21 7.72 -8.39
C LEU A 215 -14.83 6.79 -7.25
N ILE A 216 -15.34 7.08 -6.06
CA ILE A 216 -15.18 6.23 -4.89
C ILE A 216 -16.58 5.75 -4.49
N PRO A 217 -16.85 4.43 -4.51
CA PRO A 217 -18.14 3.93 -4.06
C PRO A 217 -18.36 4.30 -2.58
N SER A 218 -19.58 4.69 -2.22
CA SER A 218 -19.90 5.28 -0.91
C SER A 218 -19.59 4.37 0.29
N ASN A 219 -19.64 3.04 0.09
CA ASN A 219 -19.23 2.06 1.10
C ASN A 219 -17.72 2.07 1.42
N TYR A 220 -16.90 2.75 0.62
CA TYR A 220 -15.50 3.02 0.88
C TYR A 220 -15.24 4.42 1.43
N ILE A 221 -16.26 5.26 1.60
CA ILE A 221 -16.14 6.59 2.21
C ILE A 221 -16.62 6.51 3.66
N GLU A 222 -15.89 7.16 4.56
CA GLU A 222 -16.24 7.35 5.96
C GLU A 222 -16.15 8.83 6.33
N LYS A 223 -17.00 9.29 7.26
CA LYS A 223 -16.89 10.66 7.79
C LYS A 223 -15.94 10.68 8.98
N VAL A 224 -14.89 11.48 8.89
CA VAL A 224 -13.92 11.69 9.97
C VAL A 224 -13.83 13.19 10.24
N ARG A 225 -14.30 13.61 11.43
CA ARG A 225 -14.38 15.02 11.83
C ARG A 225 -15.14 15.89 10.83
N GLY A 226 -16.29 15.39 10.37
CA GLY A 226 -17.14 16.08 9.40
C GLY A 226 -16.69 15.96 7.94
N ILE A 227 -15.47 15.49 7.66
CA ILE A 227 -14.93 15.37 6.30
C ILE A 227 -15.07 13.95 5.76
N SER A 228 -15.52 13.82 4.51
CA SER A 228 -15.57 12.56 3.78
C SER A 228 -14.15 12.10 3.41
N ILE A 229 -13.77 10.90 3.81
CA ILE A 229 -12.44 10.31 3.60
C ILE A 229 -12.57 8.85 3.15
N PRO A 230 -11.74 8.38 2.20
CA PRO A 230 -11.67 6.98 1.86
C PRO A 230 -11.17 6.11 3.03
N ASN A 231 -11.77 4.93 3.20
CA ASN A 231 -11.40 4.00 4.24
C ASN A 231 -10.00 3.40 4.00
N GLY A 232 -9.50 2.64 4.99
CA GLY A 232 -8.16 2.06 4.93
C GLY A 232 -7.89 1.11 3.76
N TYR A 233 -8.92 0.44 3.21
CA TYR A 233 -8.74 -0.41 2.02
C TYR A 233 -8.49 0.42 0.77
N TRP A 234 -9.24 1.50 0.59
CA TRP A 234 -9.03 2.40 -0.53
C TRP A 234 -7.68 3.13 -0.43
N GLN A 235 -7.33 3.62 0.77
CA GLN A 235 -6.04 4.28 1.02
C GLN A 235 -4.86 3.33 0.79
N MET A 236 -4.99 2.05 1.16
CA MET A 236 -3.98 1.02 0.88
C MET A 236 -3.86 0.77 -0.62
N SER A 237 -4.99 0.63 -1.33
CA SER A 237 -5.00 0.46 -2.79
C SER A 237 -4.31 1.62 -3.50
N SER A 238 -4.60 2.86 -3.09
CA SER A 238 -3.94 4.06 -3.59
C SER A 238 -2.43 4.04 -3.36
N SER A 239 -1.99 3.68 -2.15
CA SER A 239 -0.56 3.62 -1.83
C SER A 239 0.17 2.51 -2.60
N ILE A 240 -0.46 1.34 -2.76
CA ILE A 240 0.07 0.26 -3.60
C ILE A 240 0.17 0.74 -5.05
N PHE A 241 -0.87 1.34 -5.59
CA PHE A 241 -0.87 1.85 -6.96
C PHE A 241 0.22 2.91 -7.19
N ARG A 242 0.39 3.87 -6.26
CA ARG A 242 1.49 4.84 -6.31
C ARG A 242 2.87 4.18 -6.23
N LEU A 243 3.00 3.11 -5.44
CA LEU A 243 4.23 2.32 -5.42
C LEU A 243 4.48 1.67 -6.77
N LEU A 244 3.44 1.14 -7.43
CA LEU A 244 3.55 0.66 -8.81
C LEU A 244 3.92 1.79 -9.76
N GLN A 245 3.40 2.98 -9.48
CA GLN A 245 3.72 4.18 -10.24
C GLN A 245 5.22 4.51 -10.20
N PHE A 246 5.83 4.30 -9.05
CA PHE A 246 7.26 4.51 -8.86
C PHE A 246 8.16 3.54 -9.68
N ILE A 247 7.70 2.31 -9.96
CA ILE A 247 8.54 1.24 -10.53
C ILE A 247 8.85 1.45 -12.01
N ASN A 248 7.86 1.91 -12.76
CA ASN A 248 7.89 1.88 -14.21
C ASN A 248 8.45 3.17 -14.83
N ASN A 249 8.82 4.16 -14.00
CA ASN A 249 9.49 5.37 -14.42
C ASN A 249 10.99 5.12 -14.38
N ASP A 250 11.63 5.13 -15.56
CA ASP A 250 13.08 4.97 -15.71
C ASP A 250 13.85 6.24 -15.27
N GLU A 251 13.14 7.29 -14.86
CA GLU A 251 13.71 8.49 -14.26
C GLU A 251 14.14 8.23 -12.81
N VAL A 252 15.23 8.88 -12.38
CA VAL A 252 15.74 8.82 -11.01
C VAL A 252 14.75 9.54 -10.08
N ILE A 253 13.73 8.84 -9.63
CA ILE A 253 12.77 9.39 -8.67
C ILE A 253 13.44 9.56 -7.31
N SER A 254 13.12 10.65 -6.62
CA SER A 254 13.65 10.98 -5.30
C SER A 254 13.26 9.95 -4.24
N ASP A 255 14.21 9.61 -3.38
CA ASP A 255 14.01 8.75 -2.21
C ASP A 255 12.86 9.23 -1.29
N SER A 256 12.52 10.53 -1.32
CA SER A 256 11.45 11.13 -0.52
C SER A 256 10.07 10.63 -0.92
N VAL A 257 9.77 10.48 -2.22
CA VAL A 257 8.47 9.99 -2.69
C VAL A 257 8.26 8.54 -2.28
N LEU A 258 9.27 7.69 -2.47
CA LEU A 258 9.24 6.30 -2.04
C LEU A 258 9.07 6.17 -0.53
N TYR A 259 9.78 7.00 0.24
CA TYR A 259 9.67 7.02 1.71
C TYR A 259 8.24 7.28 2.13
N SER A 260 7.62 8.23 1.43
CA SER A 260 6.27 8.66 1.72
C SER A 260 5.23 7.57 1.50
N ILE A 261 5.34 6.85 0.37
CA ILE A 261 4.41 5.77 0.03
C ILE A 261 4.55 4.61 1.02
N LEU A 262 5.78 4.24 1.39
CA LEU A 262 6.00 3.18 2.37
C LEU A 262 5.55 3.55 3.77
N SER A 263 5.71 4.83 4.14
CA SER A 263 5.23 5.36 5.42
C SER A 263 3.71 5.29 5.48
N ASP A 264 3.01 5.68 4.41
CA ASP A 264 1.55 5.55 4.30
C ASP A 264 1.11 4.09 4.45
N ILE A 265 1.75 3.16 3.72
CA ILE A 265 1.46 1.72 3.80
C ILE A 265 1.71 1.18 5.22
N GLY A 266 2.87 1.51 5.81
CA GLY A 266 3.22 1.11 7.18
C GLY A 266 2.24 1.66 8.22
N PHE A 267 1.84 2.91 8.05
CA PHE A 267 0.89 3.59 8.89
C PHE A 267 -0.50 2.96 8.84
N ILE A 268 -1.04 2.75 7.63
CA ILE A 268 -2.33 2.08 7.42
C ILE A 268 -2.32 0.72 8.12
N LEU A 269 -1.26 -0.07 7.93
CA LEU A 269 -1.11 -1.39 8.54
C LEU A 269 -1.05 -1.30 10.07
N SER A 270 -0.47 -0.25 10.63
CA SER A 270 -0.36 -0.07 12.08
C SER A 270 -1.66 0.18 12.81
N LYS A 271 -2.60 0.89 12.16
CA LYS A 271 -3.87 1.25 12.77
C LYS A 271 -4.97 0.25 12.48
N TRP A 272 -4.71 -0.75 11.63
CA TRP A 272 -5.77 -1.63 11.14
C TRP A 272 -5.98 -2.89 11.97
N LYS A 273 -7.09 -2.93 12.69
CA LYS A 273 -7.42 -4.05 13.60
C LYS A 273 -8.00 -5.29 12.90
N LYS A 274 -8.59 -5.17 11.69
CA LYS A 274 -9.26 -6.30 10.99
C LYS A 274 -8.94 -6.27 9.50
N TRP A 275 -7.91 -7.02 9.11
CA TRP A 275 -7.41 -7.07 7.74
C TRP A 275 -7.82 -8.36 7.03
N LYS A 276 -8.33 -8.24 5.80
CA LYS A 276 -8.67 -9.37 4.92
C LYS A 276 -8.09 -9.12 3.52
N ILE A 277 -7.16 -9.97 3.09
CA ILE A 277 -6.54 -9.85 1.76
C ILE A 277 -7.58 -9.89 0.64
N SER A 278 -8.60 -10.74 0.73
CA SER A 278 -9.66 -10.83 -0.27
C SER A 278 -10.43 -9.51 -0.41
N LYS A 279 -10.71 -8.84 0.70
CA LYS A 279 -11.34 -7.52 0.67
C LYS A 279 -10.42 -6.47 0.04
N LEU A 280 -9.10 -6.53 0.33
CA LEU A 280 -8.13 -5.64 -0.32
C LEU A 280 -8.07 -5.86 -1.83
N LYS A 281 -8.05 -7.12 -2.30
CA LYS A 281 -8.10 -7.45 -3.73
C LYS A 281 -9.32 -6.85 -4.41
N ASN A 282 -10.51 -7.10 -3.88
CA ASN A 282 -11.76 -6.56 -4.44
C ASN A 282 -11.77 -5.02 -4.43
N THR A 283 -11.22 -4.41 -3.37
CA THR A 283 -11.10 -2.94 -3.30
C THR A 283 -10.08 -2.42 -4.31
N PHE A 284 -9.00 -3.16 -4.55
CA PHE A 284 -7.97 -2.82 -5.52
C PHE A 284 -8.51 -2.88 -6.96
N GLU A 285 -9.33 -3.87 -7.31
CA GLU A 285 -10.02 -3.91 -8.60
C GLU A 285 -10.90 -2.67 -8.83
N LEU A 286 -11.73 -2.31 -7.84
CA LEU A 286 -12.56 -1.10 -7.91
C LEU A 286 -11.70 0.17 -8.03
N PHE A 287 -10.58 0.21 -7.32
CA PHE A 287 -9.62 1.29 -7.39
C PHE A 287 -9.01 1.41 -8.79
N LEU A 288 -8.64 0.29 -9.44
CA LEU A 288 -8.11 0.26 -10.80
C LEU A 288 -9.13 0.80 -11.81
N ILE A 289 -10.40 0.38 -11.72
CA ILE A 289 -11.48 0.89 -12.59
C ILE A 289 -11.67 2.40 -12.37
N SER A 290 -11.65 2.87 -11.13
CA SER A 290 -11.74 4.30 -10.82
C SER A 290 -10.59 5.11 -11.43
N ASN A 291 -9.37 4.58 -11.41
CA ASN A 291 -8.21 5.24 -12.02
C ASN A 291 -8.25 5.17 -13.55
N MET A 292 -8.82 4.12 -14.15
CA MET A 292 -9.06 4.05 -15.59
C MET A 292 -9.86 5.27 -16.09
N PHE A 293 -10.82 5.76 -15.31
CA PHE A 293 -11.60 6.94 -15.69
C PHE A 293 -10.77 8.20 -15.81
N SER A 294 -9.88 8.45 -14.85
CA SER A 294 -8.94 9.57 -14.93
C SER A 294 -7.95 9.40 -16.08
N ALA A 295 -7.50 8.17 -16.26
CA ALA A 295 -6.61 7.78 -17.34
C ALA A 295 -7.18 8.11 -18.74
N PHE A 296 -8.47 7.89 -18.99
CA PHE A 296 -9.05 8.20 -20.30
C PHE A 296 -8.84 9.65 -20.78
N TYR A 297 -8.75 10.60 -19.83
CA TYR A 297 -8.62 12.03 -20.12
C TYR A 297 -7.18 12.55 -20.18
N ASP A 298 -6.26 11.87 -19.50
CA ASP A 298 -4.87 12.28 -19.42
C ASP A 298 -4.09 11.71 -20.60
N ASN A 299 -3.94 12.47 -21.69
CA ASN A 299 -3.23 12.04 -22.90
C ASN A 299 -1.68 11.98 -22.75
N SER A 300 -1.14 12.10 -21.54
CA SER A 300 0.31 12.17 -21.28
C SER A 300 1.03 10.82 -21.35
N GLU A 301 2.37 10.83 -21.40
CA GLU A 301 3.16 9.59 -21.23
C GLU A 301 2.99 8.94 -19.84
N HIS A 302 2.53 9.70 -18.84
CA HIS A 302 2.06 9.21 -17.54
C HIS A 302 0.82 8.28 -17.65
N LEU A 303 0.18 8.22 -18.83
CA LEU A 303 -0.91 7.30 -19.13
C LEU A 303 -0.45 5.95 -19.66
N LYS A 304 0.53 5.95 -20.58
CA LYS A 304 1.25 4.73 -20.98
C LYS A 304 1.75 3.99 -19.74
N PHE A 305 2.10 4.75 -18.70
CA PHE A 305 2.55 4.29 -17.41
C PHE A 305 1.47 3.54 -16.58
N SER A 306 0.23 4.04 -16.46
CA SER A 306 -0.87 3.35 -15.74
C SER A 306 -1.28 2.06 -16.45
N ILE A 307 -1.11 2.06 -17.78
CA ILE A 307 -1.27 0.92 -18.68
C ILE A 307 -0.11 -0.11 -18.56
N ARG A 308 1.10 0.33 -18.19
CA ARG A 308 2.31 -0.50 -17.96
C ARG A 308 2.32 -1.24 -16.62
N ILE A 309 1.24 -1.21 -15.83
CA ILE A 309 1.09 -2.08 -14.64
C ILE A 309 1.33 -3.56 -14.98
N LEU A 310 1.17 -3.93 -16.25
CA LEU A 310 1.41 -5.28 -16.77
C LEU A 310 2.88 -5.59 -17.08
N ASP A 311 3.73 -4.58 -17.35
CA ASP A 311 5.18 -4.78 -17.56
C ASP A 311 5.89 -5.19 -16.26
N ILE A 312 5.22 -5.02 -15.12
CA ILE A 312 5.67 -5.47 -13.79
C ILE A 312 5.65 -7.02 -13.70
N TYR A 313 4.84 -7.68 -14.52
CA TYR A 313 4.63 -9.12 -14.48
C TYR A 313 5.85 -9.92 -14.96
N GLU A 314 6.74 -9.32 -15.76
CA GLU A 314 7.98 -9.94 -16.22
C GLU A 314 9.08 -10.06 -15.14
N SER A 315 8.76 -9.82 -13.86
CA SER A 315 9.58 -10.12 -12.66
C SER A 315 10.88 -9.33 -12.47
N THR A 316 11.38 -8.64 -13.50
CA THR A 316 12.63 -7.86 -13.47
C THR A 316 12.46 -6.52 -12.76
N LYS A 317 11.35 -5.80 -12.98
CA LYS A 317 11.14 -4.46 -12.42
C LYS A 317 10.75 -4.44 -10.92
N LEU A 318 9.98 -5.43 -10.44
CA LEU A 318 9.70 -5.59 -8.99
C LEU A 318 10.98 -5.80 -8.18
N LYS A 319 11.94 -6.54 -8.74
CA LYS A 319 13.22 -6.80 -8.10
C LYS A 319 14.02 -5.51 -7.90
N ASN A 320 13.89 -4.52 -8.79
CA ASN A 320 14.59 -3.24 -8.68
C ASN A 320 14.08 -2.40 -7.50
N ILE A 321 12.77 -2.33 -7.27
CA ILE A 321 12.19 -1.68 -6.08
C ILE A 321 12.70 -2.38 -4.84
N PHE A 322 12.61 -3.70 -4.84
CA PHE A 322 12.94 -4.48 -3.68
C PHE A 322 14.44 -4.40 -3.36
N THR A 323 15.27 -4.25 -4.40
CA THR A 323 16.70 -4.00 -4.28
C THR A 323 16.99 -2.57 -3.82
N ALA A 324 16.29 -1.56 -4.33
CA ALA A 324 16.38 -0.16 -3.88
C ALA A 324 15.97 -0.03 -2.40
N LEU A 325 14.85 -0.66 -2.02
CA LEU A 325 14.36 -0.77 -0.64
C LEU A 325 15.37 -1.47 0.28
N LYS A 326 16.06 -2.49 -0.22
CA LYS A 326 17.06 -3.25 0.55
C LYS A 326 18.36 -2.47 0.74
N ASN A 327 18.76 -1.68 -0.26
CA ASN A 327 20.06 -1.03 -0.33
C ASN A 327 20.08 0.37 0.29
N ASN A 328 18.93 1.02 0.42
CA ASN A 328 18.90 2.40 0.88
C ASN A 328 18.61 2.49 2.39
N SER A 329 19.57 3.05 3.13
CA SER A 329 19.64 3.08 4.60
C SER A 329 18.78 4.17 5.24
N LYS A 330 18.24 5.10 4.45
CA LYS A 330 17.34 6.17 4.93
C LYS A 330 15.96 5.67 5.32
N PHE A 331 15.54 4.51 4.82
CA PHE A 331 14.22 3.94 5.11
C PHE A 331 14.23 3.23 6.47
N GLY A 332 13.68 3.89 7.50
CA GLY A 332 13.37 3.31 8.83
C GLY A 332 12.36 2.14 8.81
N LEU A 333 12.16 1.49 7.67
CA LEU A 333 11.20 0.43 7.44
C LEU A 333 11.86 -0.78 6.74
N LYS A 334 13.19 -0.86 6.69
CA LYS A 334 13.94 -1.96 6.04
C LYS A 334 13.54 -3.35 6.56
N SER A 335 13.13 -3.43 7.82
CA SER A 335 12.60 -4.64 8.46
C SER A 335 11.23 -5.09 7.94
N LEU A 336 10.45 -4.16 7.38
CA LEU A 336 9.10 -4.38 6.85
C LEU A 336 9.10 -4.81 5.39
N TYR A 337 10.26 -4.77 4.75
CA TYR A 337 10.46 -5.16 3.36
C TYR A 337 9.73 -6.48 2.99
N ASN A 338 9.95 -7.55 3.75
CA ASN A 338 9.36 -8.85 3.47
C ASN A 338 7.82 -8.83 3.63
N PHE A 339 7.32 -7.98 4.53
CA PHE A 339 5.90 -7.81 4.75
C PHE A 339 5.24 -7.09 3.58
N TYR A 340 5.81 -5.95 3.17
CA TYR A 340 5.36 -5.20 2.01
C TYR A 340 5.41 -6.06 0.76
N GLU A 341 6.54 -6.71 0.50
CA GLU A 341 6.72 -7.60 -0.65
C GLU A 341 5.61 -8.64 -0.72
N LYS A 342 5.35 -9.35 0.37
CA LYS A 342 4.33 -10.39 0.36
C LYS A 342 2.90 -9.83 0.20
N VAL A 343 2.58 -8.69 0.81
CA VAL A 343 1.24 -8.06 0.67
C VAL A 343 1.02 -7.62 -0.77
N ILE A 344 1.98 -6.87 -1.32
CA ILE A 344 1.97 -6.34 -2.68
C ILE A 344 1.84 -7.51 -3.67
N LYS A 345 2.68 -8.53 -3.56
CA LYS A 345 2.63 -9.71 -4.43
C LYS A 345 1.27 -10.39 -4.42
N LYS A 346 0.65 -10.55 -3.26
CA LYS A 346 -0.65 -11.23 -3.15
C LYS A 346 -1.81 -10.43 -3.73
N VAL A 347 -1.72 -9.10 -3.80
CA VAL A 347 -2.74 -8.28 -4.43
C VAL A 347 -2.52 -8.25 -5.94
N ILE A 348 -1.29 -7.98 -6.37
CA ILE A 348 -0.98 -7.63 -7.76
C ILE A 348 -0.88 -8.86 -8.65
N PHE A 349 -0.37 -9.97 -8.14
CA PHE A 349 -0.31 -11.23 -8.88
C PHE A 349 -1.58 -12.07 -8.74
N ASP A 350 -2.66 -11.50 -8.18
CA ASP A 350 -3.95 -12.17 -8.25
C ASP A 350 -4.44 -12.20 -9.69
N LYS A 351 -4.91 -13.36 -10.15
CA LYS A 351 -5.34 -13.55 -11.53
C LYS A 351 -6.43 -12.56 -11.94
N SER A 352 -7.43 -12.31 -11.10
CA SER A 352 -8.53 -11.40 -11.46
C SER A 352 -8.04 -9.96 -11.61
N VAL A 353 -7.08 -9.55 -10.78
CA VAL A 353 -6.44 -8.23 -10.86
C VAL A 353 -5.59 -8.10 -12.13
N VAL A 354 -4.86 -9.15 -12.50
CA VAL A 354 -4.05 -9.19 -13.73
C VAL A 354 -4.94 -9.10 -14.96
N ASP A 355 -5.95 -9.96 -15.06
CA ASP A 355 -6.89 -9.99 -16.18
C ASP A 355 -7.62 -8.63 -16.31
N LEU A 356 -8.07 -8.05 -15.20
CA LEU A 356 -8.68 -6.72 -15.17
C LEU A 356 -7.71 -5.63 -15.65
N SER A 357 -6.47 -5.65 -15.19
CA SER A 357 -5.45 -4.67 -15.60
C SER A 357 -5.16 -4.74 -17.10
N GLN A 358 -5.13 -5.95 -17.68
CA GLN A 358 -4.98 -6.17 -19.11
C GLN A 358 -6.17 -5.62 -19.89
N SER A 359 -7.39 -5.84 -19.40
CA SER A 359 -8.57 -5.28 -20.04
C SER A 359 -8.64 -3.75 -19.96
N ILE A 360 -8.25 -3.15 -18.83
CA ILE A 360 -8.11 -1.68 -18.68
C ILE A 360 -7.15 -1.14 -19.72
N LYS A 361 -5.97 -1.76 -19.87
CA LYS A 361 -4.98 -1.39 -20.88
C LYS A 361 -5.60 -1.38 -22.27
N ASN A 362 -6.24 -2.47 -22.66
CA ASN A 362 -6.83 -2.62 -23.98
C ASN A 362 -7.94 -1.60 -24.21
N THR A 363 -8.76 -1.33 -23.20
CA THR A 363 -9.83 -0.32 -23.24
C THR A 363 -9.28 1.08 -23.48
N ILE A 364 -8.21 1.47 -22.77
CA ILE A 364 -7.60 2.80 -22.93
C ILE A 364 -6.84 2.90 -24.27
N LEU A 365 -6.13 1.86 -24.70
CA LEU A 365 -5.50 1.83 -26.03
C LEU A 365 -6.53 1.87 -27.17
N GLY A 366 -7.74 1.34 -26.93
CA GLY A 366 -8.88 1.40 -27.85
C GLY A 366 -9.63 2.73 -27.85
N ARG A 367 -9.11 3.78 -27.20
CA ARG A 367 -9.75 5.11 -27.10
C ARG A 367 -10.22 5.66 -28.45
N ASP A 368 -9.38 5.59 -29.49
CA ASP A 368 -9.73 6.12 -30.80
C ASP A 368 -10.87 5.32 -31.46
N ILE A 369 -10.91 4.01 -31.24
CA ILE A 369 -12.01 3.15 -31.71
C ILE A 369 -13.31 3.56 -31.01
N MET A 370 -13.27 3.78 -29.69
CA MET A 370 -14.42 4.24 -28.92
C MET A 370 -14.95 5.60 -29.40
N LEU A 371 -14.04 6.54 -29.71
CA LEU A 371 -14.41 7.86 -30.23
C LEU A 371 -14.97 7.77 -31.66
N ASN A 372 -14.39 6.95 -32.53
CA ASN A 372 -14.91 6.70 -33.87
C ASN A 372 -16.31 6.08 -33.83
N GLU A 373 -16.56 5.15 -32.92
CA GLU A 373 -17.90 4.60 -32.72
C GLU A 373 -18.89 5.65 -32.23
N TYR A 374 -18.45 6.57 -31.36
CA TYR A 374 -19.26 7.70 -30.92
C TYR A 374 -19.61 8.62 -32.10
N TYR A 375 -18.63 9.10 -32.85
CA TYR A 375 -18.84 9.99 -34.01
C TYR A 375 -19.68 9.34 -35.11
N SER A 376 -19.56 8.02 -35.33
CA SER A 376 -20.41 7.31 -36.29
C SER A 376 -21.87 7.14 -35.84
N SER A 377 -22.12 7.34 -34.54
CA SER A 377 -23.42 7.10 -33.91
C SER A 377 -24.16 8.40 -33.56
N THR A 378 -23.51 9.56 -33.69
CA THR A 378 -24.15 10.86 -33.49
C THR A 378 -24.00 11.78 -34.69
N SER A 379 -25.01 12.63 -34.91
CA SER A 379 -24.94 13.73 -35.86
C SER A 379 -24.30 15.00 -35.29
N LEU A 380 -23.90 14.99 -34.00
CA LEU A 380 -23.22 16.11 -33.35
C LEU A 380 -21.70 16.06 -33.59
N ASN A 381 -21.14 17.13 -34.16
CA ASN A 381 -19.69 17.28 -34.38
C ASN A 381 -19.02 18.10 -33.28
N ALA A 382 -19.10 17.64 -32.03
CA ALA A 382 -18.39 18.29 -30.93
C ALA A 382 -18.08 17.30 -29.79
N PHE A 383 -16.84 16.81 -29.74
CA PHE A 383 -16.25 16.23 -28.55
C PHE A 383 -15.06 17.07 -28.13
N ASP A 384 -15.06 17.52 -26.89
CA ASP A 384 -13.92 18.14 -26.24
C ASP A 384 -13.30 17.09 -25.30
N ASN A 385 -11.97 16.92 -25.40
CA ASN A 385 -11.21 15.95 -24.62
C ASN A 385 -11.36 16.15 -23.11
N ASP A 386 -11.78 17.33 -22.66
CA ASP A 386 -11.98 17.63 -21.25
C ASP A 386 -13.41 17.34 -20.77
N THR A 387 -14.33 16.90 -21.65
CA THR A 387 -15.74 16.66 -21.32
C THR A 387 -15.99 15.31 -20.65
N MET A 388 -16.87 15.30 -19.64
CA MET A 388 -17.21 14.07 -18.90
C MET A 388 -18.35 13.24 -19.54
N PHE A 389 -19.01 13.80 -20.56
CA PHE A 389 -20.22 13.22 -21.15
C PHE A 389 -20.16 13.23 -22.67
N PHE A 390 -20.56 12.14 -23.29
CA PHE A 390 -20.95 12.14 -24.68
C PHE A 390 -22.36 12.67 -24.83
N LYS A 391 -22.55 13.59 -25.78
CA LYS A 391 -23.85 14.17 -26.11
C LYS A 391 -24.35 13.58 -27.43
N PHE A 392 -25.65 13.37 -27.52
CA PHE A 392 -26.35 12.86 -28.67
C PHE A 392 -27.48 13.81 -29.02
N LYS A 393 -27.91 13.81 -30.29
CA LYS A 393 -29.02 14.65 -30.72
C LYS A 393 -30.33 14.24 -30.04
N ASP A 394 -30.54 12.94 -29.91
CA ASP A 394 -31.73 12.34 -29.32
C ASP A 394 -31.41 11.00 -28.64
N SER A 395 -32.40 10.45 -27.92
CA SER A 395 -32.27 9.18 -27.20
C SER A 395 -32.09 7.96 -28.12
N ASN A 396 -32.46 8.06 -29.40
CA ASN A 396 -32.31 6.96 -30.35
C ASN A 396 -30.85 6.84 -30.80
N GLU A 397 -30.18 7.96 -31.08
CA GLU A 397 -28.73 8.00 -31.32
C GLU A 397 -27.95 7.42 -30.13
N LEU A 398 -28.30 7.82 -28.90
CA LEU A 398 -27.69 7.28 -27.68
C LEU A 398 -27.88 5.76 -27.58
N ARG A 399 -29.10 5.26 -27.81
CA ARG A 399 -29.39 3.82 -27.75
C ARG A 399 -28.61 3.04 -28.82
N LYS A 400 -28.51 3.60 -30.04
CA LYS A 400 -27.70 3.00 -31.12
C LYS A 400 -26.25 2.88 -30.70
N TYR A 401 -25.67 3.93 -30.12
CA TYR A 401 -24.31 3.89 -29.59
C TYR A 401 -24.15 2.84 -28.48
N LEU A 402 -25.06 2.83 -27.49
CA LEU A 402 -25.02 1.89 -26.37
C LEU A 402 -25.05 0.43 -26.82
N ASN A 403 -25.87 0.10 -27.82
CA ASN A 403 -25.93 -1.26 -28.35
C ASN A 403 -24.62 -1.72 -29.00
N LYS A 404 -23.82 -0.79 -29.54
CA LYS A 404 -22.51 -1.12 -30.13
C LYS A 404 -21.42 -1.35 -29.08
N VAL A 405 -21.53 -0.69 -27.93
CA VAL A 405 -20.56 -0.82 -26.82
C VAL A 405 -21.04 -1.78 -25.73
N GLU A 406 -22.17 -2.45 -25.93
CA GLU A 406 -22.75 -3.39 -24.97
C GLU A 406 -21.84 -4.62 -24.82
N PRO A 407 -21.50 -5.04 -23.58
CA PRO A 407 -20.69 -6.22 -23.42
C PRO A 407 -21.47 -7.50 -23.66
N THR A 408 -20.82 -8.47 -24.31
CA THR A 408 -21.40 -9.80 -24.53
C THR A 408 -21.54 -10.58 -23.22
N ARG A 409 -20.67 -10.32 -22.25
CA ARG A 409 -20.69 -10.90 -20.91
C ARG A 409 -20.03 -9.94 -19.93
N ILE A 410 -20.55 -9.88 -18.71
CA ILE A 410 -19.85 -9.22 -17.60
C ILE A 410 -18.82 -10.20 -17.04
N TYR A 411 -17.54 -9.93 -17.29
CA TYR A 411 -16.42 -10.75 -16.81
C TYR A 411 -15.92 -10.31 -15.44
N PHE A 412 -15.97 -9.00 -15.16
CA PHE A 412 -15.47 -8.44 -13.90
C PHE A 412 -16.64 -8.03 -13.00
N GLU A 413 -16.88 -8.80 -11.94
CA GLU A 413 -17.96 -8.51 -10.97
C GLU A 413 -17.81 -7.13 -10.31
N SER A 414 -16.58 -6.67 -10.10
CA SER A 414 -16.27 -5.33 -9.58
C SER A 414 -16.80 -4.21 -10.49
N SER A 415 -16.89 -4.43 -11.81
CA SER A 415 -17.43 -3.44 -12.74
C SER A 415 -18.93 -3.16 -12.54
N LYS A 416 -19.71 -4.14 -12.04
CA LYS A 416 -21.15 -3.98 -11.79
C LYS A 416 -21.46 -2.85 -10.80
N VAL A 417 -20.55 -2.62 -9.83
CA VAL A 417 -20.69 -1.54 -8.85
C VAL A 417 -20.79 -0.19 -9.55
N PHE A 418 -19.95 0.06 -10.55
CA PHE A 418 -19.94 1.32 -11.30
C PHE A 418 -21.04 1.34 -12.38
N LEU A 419 -21.34 0.22 -13.04
CA LEU A 419 -22.45 0.15 -14.00
C LEU A 419 -23.78 0.54 -13.37
N ASN A 420 -24.09 0.01 -12.19
CA ASN A 420 -25.33 0.32 -11.47
C ASN A 420 -25.37 1.80 -11.00
N TYR A 421 -24.21 2.37 -10.68
CA TYR A 421 -24.12 3.76 -10.22
C TYR A 421 -24.25 4.78 -11.36
N LEU A 422 -23.73 4.44 -12.54
CA LEU A 422 -23.61 5.33 -13.70
C LEU A 422 -24.66 5.05 -14.78
N GLU A 423 -25.65 4.19 -14.50
CA GLU A 423 -26.66 3.81 -15.47
C GLU A 423 -27.44 5.05 -15.98
N PRO A 424 -27.50 5.27 -17.31
CA PRO A 424 -28.22 6.41 -17.87
C PRO A 424 -29.73 6.28 -17.60
N LYS A 425 -30.39 7.39 -17.34
CA LYS A 425 -31.86 7.38 -17.15
C LYS A 425 -32.57 7.28 -18.49
N SER A 426 -33.82 6.82 -18.45
CA SER A 426 -34.67 6.81 -19.65
C SER A 426 -34.84 8.21 -20.22
N ASN A 427 -34.77 8.32 -21.55
CA ASN A 427 -34.91 9.57 -22.32
C ASN A 427 -33.77 10.60 -22.16
N GLU A 428 -32.60 10.21 -21.64
CA GLU A 428 -31.42 11.07 -21.67
C GLU A 428 -30.81 11.14 -23.09
N THR A 429 -30.24 12.30 -23.41
CA THR A 429 -29.50 12.56 -24.66
C THR A 429 -28.00 12.68 -24.42
N GLN A 430 -27.54 12.33 -23.23
CA GLN A 430 -26.13 12.33 -22.87
C GLN A 430 -25.80 11.10 -22.03
N ILE A 431 -24.54 10.69 -22.03
CA ILE A 431 -24.07 9.57 -21.22
C ILE A 431 -22.71 9.86 -20.63
N ASP A 432 -22.52 9.43 -19.38
CA ASP A 432 -21.23 9.53 -18.71
C ASP A 432 -20.21 8.61 -19.38
N ILE A 433 -19.07 9.16 -19.80
CA ILE A 433 -18.02 8.39 -20.48
C ILE A 433 -17.51 7.26 -19.58
N ARG A 434 -17.54 7.43 -18.26
CA ARG A 434 -17.12 6.39 -17.30
C ARG A 434 -18.02 5.16 -17.37
N TYR A 435 -19.31 5.33 -17.66
CA TYR A 435 -20.23 4.21 -17.88
C TYR A 435 -19.81 3.41 -19.11
N VAL A 436 -19.49 4.11 -20.20
CA VAL A 436 -19.01 3.51 -21.46
C VAL A 436 -17.71 2.74 -21.23
N LEU A 437 -16.73 3.34 -20.54
CA LEU A 437 -15.47 2.68 -20.20
C LEU A 437 -15.69 1.42 -19.35
N THR A 438 -16.64 1.47 -18.40
CA THR A 438 -17.01 0.33 -17.55
C THR A 438 -17.72 -0.79 -18.34
N LYS A 439 -18.37 -0.48 -19.46
CA LYS A 439 -18.86 -1.51 -20.39
C LYS A 439 -17.71 -2.11 -21.19
N LEU A 440 -16.88 -1.27 -21.80
CA LEU A 440 -15.80 -1.70 -22.70
C LEU A 440 -14.72 -2.54 -22.00
N ILE A 441 -14.43 -2.28 -20.74
CA ILE A 441 -13.52 -3.13 -19.95
C ILE A 441 -14.01 -4.59 -19.83
N ASN A 442 -15.29 -4.88 -20.09
CA ASN A 442 -15.77 -6.27 -20.13
C ASN A 442 -15.61 -6.90 -21.52
N ASN A 443 -15.21 -6.15 -22.55
CA ASN A 443 -15.05 -6.65 -23.93
C ASN A 443 -13.62 -7.08 -24.26
N TYR A 444 -12.63 -6.70 -23.44
CA TYR A 444 -11.21 -6.90 -23.74
C TYR A 444 -10.50 -7.83 -22.74
N VAL A 445 -11.16 -8.92 -22.37
CA VAL A 445 -10.68 -9.92 -21.39
C VAL A 445 -9.73 -10.94 -21.99
#